data_AF-A0A385SGB9-F1
#
_entry.id   AF-A0A385SGB9-F1
#
_cell.length_a   1.000
_cell.length_b   1.000
_cell.length_c   1.000
_cell.angle_alpha   90.00
_cell.angle_beta   90.00
_cell.angle_gamma   90.00
#
_symmetry.space_group_name_H-M   'P 1'
#
loop_
_entity.id
_entity.type
_entity.pdbx_description
1 polymer ?
#
loop_
_entity_poly.entity_id
_entity_poly.type
_entity_poly.pdbx_seq_one_letter_code
_entity_poly.pdbx_strand_id
1 'polypeptide(L)'
;MRFFQLKISQKLVLHGVIAATLFLCSCAAHKVRQADAREIKVDKVISTARTFIGTPYKYGGTTRNGMDCSGLLINSFQAVNVALPRSSEAQSKVGEEVTMKELEPGDLVFFATGRRKREVTHVGLVTDVRGKEDVKFIHSSSSLGVVETNLYAEYYQKRFRGARRVIIE
;
A
#
# COMPACT_ATOMS: atom_id res chain seq x y z
N MET A 1 -49.44 -43.73 29.70
CA MET A 1 -49.11 -44.38 28.42
C MET A 1 -48.32 -43.42 27.55
N ARG A 2 -47.14 -43.88 27.09
CA ARG A 2 -46.33 -43.44 25.92
C ARG A 2 -45.98 -41.96 25.74
N PHE A 3 -44.74 -41.63 26.10
CA PHE A 3 -43.95 -40.53 25.54
C PHE A 3 -43.71 -40.77 24.03
N PHE A 4 -44.08 -39.78 23.21
CA PHE A 4 -43.77 -39.74 21.77
C PHE A 4 -42.37 -39.12 21.60
N GLN A 5 -41.38 -39.93 21.24
CA GLN A 5 -40.04 -39.47 20.89
C GLN A 5 -40.00 -39.14 19.39
N LEU A 6 -39.81 -37.87 19.05
CA LEU A 6 -39.61 -37.39 17.68
C LEU A 6 -38.21 -37.84 17.20
N LYS A 7 -38.13 -38.87 16.36
CA LYS A 7 -36.87 -39.29 15.72
C LYS A 7 -36.53 -38.35 14.56
N ILE A 8 -35.79 -37.30 14.84
CA ILE A 8 -35.13 -36.49 13.79
C ILE A 8 -34.07 -37.38 13.12
N SER A 9 -34.15 -37.53 11.79
CA SER A 9 -33.25 -38.39 11.00
C SER A 9 -31.81 -37.89 11.06
N GLN A 10 -30.91 -38.69 11.65
CA GLN A 10 -29.46 -38.40 11.72
C GLN A 10 -28.81 -38.18 10.34
N LYS A 11 -29.40 -38.70 9.26
CA LYS A 11 -28.89 -38.50 7.89
C LYS A 11 -29.07 -37.06 7.39
N LEU A 12 -30.12 -36.36 7.82
CA LEU A 12 -30.39 -34.99 7.39
C LEU A 12 -29.42 -33.98 8.06
N VAL A 13 -29.07 -34.25 9.32
CA VAL A 13 -28.07 -33.47 10.08
C VAL A 13 -26.68 -33.65 9.49
N LEU A 14 -26.30 -34.87 9.09
CA LEU A 14 -24.95 -35.15 8.56
C LEU A 14 -24.68 -34.47 7.21
N HIS A 15 -25.64 -34.45 6.28
CA HIS A 15 -25.46 -33.78 4.98
C HIS A 15 -25.48 -32.25 5.11
N GLY A 16 -26.28 -31.69 6.02
CA GLY A 16 -26.29 -30.25 6.32
C GLY A 16 -24.98 -29.75 6.94
N VAL A 17 -24.34 -30.56 7.79
CA VAL A 17 -23.04 -30.26 8.39
C VAL A 17 -21.90 -30.34 7.36
N ILE A 18 -21.90 -31.31 6.44
CA ILE A 18 -20.88 -31.44 5.38
C ILE A 18 -20.98 -30.28 4.36
N ALA A 19 -22.18 -29.84 3.99
CA ALA A 19 -22.35 -28.68 3.11
C ALA A 19 -21.88 -27.37 3.77
N ALA A 20 -22.11 -27.21 5.08
CA ALA A 20 -21.66 -26.04 5.84
C ALA A 20 -20.13 -25.99 6.04
N THR A 21 -19.45 -27.14 6.22
CA THR A 21 -17.99 -27.20 6.37
C THR A 21 -17.25 -26.94 5.06
N LEU A 22 -17.79 -27.40 3.93
CA LEU A 22 -17.23 -27.12 2.60
C LEU A 22 -17.34 -25.63 2.21
N PHE A 23 -18.41 -24.95 2.62
CA PHE A 23 -18.61 -23.53 2.34
C PHE A 23 -17.68 -22.62 3.18
N LEU A 24 -17.46 -22.96 4.46
CA LEU A 24 -16.56 -22.19 5.35
C LEU A 24 -15.09 -22.30 4.95
N CYS A 25 -14.66 -23.43 4.40
CA CYS A 25 -13.27 -23.63 3.96
C CYS A 25 -12.91 -22.79 2.71
N SER A 26 -13.88 -22.58 1.80
CA SER A 26 -13.67 -21.82 0.56
C SER A 26 -13.41 -20.32 0.80
N CYS A 27 -14.06 -19.71 1.79
CA CYS A 27 -13.88 -18.28 2.09
C CYS A 27 -12.49 -17.98 2.69
N ALA A 28 -11.98 -18.87 3.54
CA ALA A 28 -10.66 -18.71 4.13
C ALA A 28 -9.54 -18.81 3.07
N ALA A 29 -9.62 -19.79 2.17
CA ALA A 29 -8.66 -19.96 1.09
C ALA A 29 -8.63 -18.76 0.11
N HIS A 30 -9.79 -18.15 -0.16
CA HIS A 30 -9.87 -16.97 -1.02
C HIS A 30 -9.17 -15.74 -0.42
N LYS A 31 -9.36 -15.52 0.89
CA LYS A 31 -8.72 -14.40 1.61
C LYS A 31 -7.20 -14.54 1.67
N VAL A 32 -6.68 -15.75 1.89
CA VAL A 32 -5.23 -16.02 1.88
C VAL A 32 -4.65 -15.70 0.49
N ARG A 33 -5.28 -16.20 -0.58
CA ARG A 33 -4.83 -15.94 -1.95
C ARG A 33 -4.84 -14.46 -2.33
N GLN A 34 -5.80 -13.68 -1.81
CA GLN A 34 -5.84 -12.23 -2.01
C GLN A 34 -4.70 -11.53 -1.26
N ALA A 35 -4.43 -11.91 0.00
CA ALA A 35 -3.30 -11.38 0.75
C ALA A 35 -1.95 -11.66 0.05
N ASP A 36 -1.75 -12.88 -0.47
CA ASP A 36 -0.56 -13.24 -1.24
C ASP A 36 -0.43 -12.39 -2.52
N ALA A 37 -1.54 -12.16 -3.22
CA ALA A 37 -1.54 -11.35 -4.45
C ALA A 37 -1.18 -9.88 -4.16
N ARG A 38 -1.71 -9.31 -3.09
CA ARG A 38 -1.36 -7.96 -2.62
C ARG A 38 0.13 -7.87 -2.30
N GLU A 39 0.65 -8.80 -1.51
CA GLU A 39 2.06 -8.83 -1.10
C GLU A 39 2.99 -8.87 -2.32
N ILE A 40 2.72 -9.74 -3.28
CA ILE A 40 3.48 -9.83 -4.54
C ILE A 40 3.47 -8.49 -5.30
N LYS A 41 2.33 -7.81 -5.37
CA LYS A 41 2.24 -6.49 -6.03
C LYS A 41 3.04 -5.43 -5.27
N VAL A 42 2.90 -5.38 -3.94
CA VAL A 42 3.62 -4.43 -3.07
C VAL A 42 5.13 -4.61 -3.24
N ASP A 43 5.61 -5.85 -3.16
CA ASP A 43 7.03 -6.18 -3.38
C ASP A 43 7.50 -5.79 -4.77
N LYS A 44 6.67 -6.00 -5.80
CA LYS A 44 7.00 -5.61 -7.16
C LYS A 44 7.11 -4.09 -7.32
N VAL A 45 6.22 -3.32 -6.70
CA VAL A 45 6.25 -1.86 -6.72
C VAL A 45 7.50 -1.34 -5.98
N ILE A 46 7.77 -1.84 -4.78
CA ILE A 46 8.92 -1.43 -3.96
C ILE A 46 10.23 -1.79 -4.67
N SER A 47 10.37 -3.02 -5.16
CA SER A 47 11.56 -3.45 -5.89
C SER A 47 11.77 -2.61 -7.16
N THR A 48 10.71 -2.30 -7.91
CA THR A 48 10.78 -1.42 -9.09
C THR A 48 11.27 -0.02 -8.70
N ALA A 49 10.70 0.58 -7.65
CA ALA A 49 11.13 1.88 -7.14
C ALA A 49 12.62 1.88 -6.77
N ARG A 50 13.09 0.83 -6.10
CA ARG A 50 14.50 0.66 -5.72
C ARG A 50 15.45 0.58 -6.91
N THR A 51 15.01 0.11 -8.08
CA THR A 51 15.85 0.14 -9.29
C THR A 51 16.20 1.56 -9.75
N PHE A 52 15.50 2.58 -9.28
CA PHE A 52 15.75 3.97 -9.63
C PHE A 52 16.66 4.70 -8.64
N ILE A 53 17.08 4.08 -7.53
CA ILE A 53 18.00 4.70 -6.56
C ILE A 53 19.20 5.34 -7.27
N GLY A 54 19.51 6.58 -6.89
CA GLY A 54 20.57 7.38 -7.51
C GLY A 54 20.16 8.15 -8.76
N THR A 55 18.96 7.93 -9.32
CA THR A 55 18.45 8.76 -10.41
C THR A 55 18.32 10.23 -9.94
N PRO A 56 18.92 11.21 -10.64
CA PRO A 56 18.84 12.61 -10.25
C PRO A 56 17.39 13.14 -10.20
N TYR A 57 17.13 14.15 -9.39
CA TYR A 57 15.85 14.82 -9.43
C TYR A 57 15.72 15.67 -10.70
N LYS A 58 14.55 15.59 -11.35
CA LYS A 58 14.16 16.49 -12.44
C LYS A 58 12.66 16.75 -12.37
N TYR A 59 12.26 18.01 -12.17
CA TYR A 59 10.85 18.39 -12.19
C TYR A 59 10.19 18.00 -13.51
N GLY A 60 9.05 17.33 -13.46
CA GLY A 60 8.36 16.81 -14.64
C GLY A 60 8.99 15.52 -15.21
N GLY A 61 10.19 15.12 -14.77
CA GLY A 61 10.91 13.96 -15.29
C GLY A 61 10.32 12.62 -14.84
N THR A 62 10.47 11.61 -15.69
CA THR A 62 9.97 10.24 -15.49
C THR A 62 10.96 9.17 -15.96
N THR A 63 12.23 9.53 -16.17
CA THR A 63 13.25 8.65 -16.78
C THR A 63 14.47 8.51 -15.89
N ARG A 64 15.38 7.59 -16.25
CA ARG A 64 16.68 7.41 -15.55
C ARG A 64 17.65 8.59 -15.71
N ASN A 65 17.41 9.50 -16.66
CA ASN A 65 18.17 10.75 -16.77
C ASN A 65 17.65 11.84 -15.81
N GLY A 66 16.56 11.57 -15.11
CA GLY A 66 16.03 12.42 -14.06
C GLY A 66 14.53 12.23 -13.88
N MET A 67 14.08 12.21 -12.63
CA MET A 67 12.67 12.09 -12.29
C MET A 67 12.26 12.87 -11.04
N ASP A 68 11.00 13.29 -10.99
CA ASP A 68 10.44 13.90 -9.79
C ASP A 68 9.77 12.85 -8.89
N CYS A 69 9.26 13.32 -7.75
CA CYS A 69 8.66 12.46 -6.75
C CYS A 69 7.49 11.67 -7.33
N SER A 70 6.46 12.31 -7.89
CA SER A 70 5.31 11.60 -8.43
C SER A 70 5.62 10.77 -9.68
N GLY A 71 6.62 11.14 -10.47
CA GLY A 71 7.13 10.38 -11.61
C GLY A 71 7.78 9.04 -11.21
N LEU A 72 8.46 8.99 -10.07
CA LEU A 72 8.96 7.73 -9.49
C LEU A 72 7.80 6.78 -9.17
N LEU A 73 6.73 7.29 -8.55
CA LEU A 73 5.57 6.47 -8.17
C LEU A 73 4.83 5.95 -9.41
N ILE A 74 4.65 6.77 -10.44
CA ILE A 74 4.03 6.32 -11.71
C ILE A 74 4.79 5.14 -12.30
N ASN A 75 6.11 5.26 -12.43
CA ASN A 75 6.94 4.18 -12.96
C ASN A 75 6.88 2.91 -12.10
N SER A 76 6.85 3.08 -10.77
CA SER A 76 6.85 1.96 -9.83
C SER A 76 5.51 1.20 -9.85
N PHE A 77 4.39 1.91 -9.84
CA PHE A 77 3.04 1.33 -9.85
C PHE A 77 2.64 0.78 -11.24
N GLN A 78 3.23 1.29 -12.32
CA GLN A 78 3.02 0.73 -13.65
C GLN A 78 3.50 -0.72 -13.76
N ALA A 79 4.49 -1.15 -12.95
CA ALA A 79 4.96 -2.54 -12.91
C ALA A 79 3.89 -3.55 -12.46
N VAL A 80 2.81 -3.06 -11.84
CA VAL A 80 1.63 -3.85 -11.44
C VAL A 80 0.36 -3.36 -12.12
N ASN A 81 0.48 -2.63 -13.23
CA ASN A 81 -0.62 -2.08 -14.03
C ASN A 81 -1.57 -1.15 -13.27
N VAL A 82 -1.08 -0.46 -12.23
CA VAL A 82 -1.86 0.55 -11.50
C VAL A 82 -1.50 1.93 -12.03
N ALA A 83 -2.48 2.63 -12.58
CA ALA A 83 -2.31 3.99 -13.08
C ALA A 83 -2.42 5.00 -11.93
N LEU A 84 -1.40 5.84 -11.77
CA LEU A 84 -1.41 6.96 -10.84
C LEU A 84 -1.49 8.30 -11.58
N PRO A 85 -2.22 9.29 -11.03
CA PRO A 85 -2.19 10.67 -11.55
C PRO A 85 -0.78 11.25 -11.58
N ARG A 86 -0.53 12.23 -12.45
CA ARG A 86 0.82 12.78 -12.65
C ARG A 86 1.35 13.57 -11.45
N SER A 87 0.51 14.28 -10.71
CA SER A 87 0.93 15.15 -9.61
C SER A 87 0.78 14.47 -8.24
N SER A 88 1.68 14.81 -7.31
CA SER A 88 1.59 14.34 -5.92
C SER A 88 0.29 14.75 -5.23
N GLU A 89 -0.22 15.94 -5.53
CA GLU A 89 -1.52 16.42 -5.02
C GLU A 89 -2.71 15.59 -5.53
N ALA A 90 -2.68 15.15 -6.79
CA ALA A 90 -3.73 14.28 -7.31
C ALA A 90 -3.57 12.85 -6.76
N GLN A 91 -2.35 12.35 -6.64
CA GLN A 91 -2.06 11.06 -6.01
C GLN A 91 -2.54 11.01 -4.55
N SER A 92 -2.50 12.12 -3.81
CA SER A 92 -2.97 12.18 -2.41
C SER A 92 -4.49 12.04 -2.26
N LYS A 93 -5.23 11.94 -3.38
CA LYS A 93 -6.69 11.77 -3.43
C LYS A 93 -7.08 10.37 -3.96
N VAL A 94 -6.11 9.50 -4.23
CA VAL A 94 -6.32 8.15 -4.76
C VAL A 94 -6.18 7.11 -3.66
N GLY A 95 -7.07 6.12 -3.64
CA GLY A 95 -7.02 5.02 -2.68
C GLY A 95 -7.60 5.38 -1.31
N GLU A 96 -7.41 4.46 -0.36
CA GLU A 96 -7.95 4.59 0.99
C GLU A 96 -7.04 5.47 1.86
N GLU A 97 -7.63 6.24 2.78
CA GLU A 97 -6.86 7.01 3.75
C GLU A 97 -6.24 6.10 4.80
N VAL A 98 -4.96 6.32 5.12
CA VAL A 98 -4.25 5.56 6.14
C VAL A 98 -3.67 6.52 7.18
N THR A 99 -3.84 6.19 8.46
CA THR A 99 -3.18 6.96 9.51
C THR A 99 -1.70 6.60 9.61
N MET A 100 -0.87 7.52 10.11
CA MET A 100 0.57 7.28 10.25
C MET A 100 0.93 6.04 11.09
N LYS A 101 0.03 5.60 11.99
CA LYS A 101 0.22 4.42 12.83
C LYS A 101 -0.11 3.10 12.12
N GLU A 102 -0.85 3.17 11.02
CA GLU A 102 -1.34 2.03 10.25
C GLU A 102 -0.56 1.86 8.93
N LEU A 103 0.54 2.60 8.78
CA LEU A 103 1.39 2.52 7.60
C LEU A 103 1.91 1.10 7.41
N GLU A 104 1.86 0.65 6.17
CA GLU A 104 2.40 -0.61 5.70
C GLU A 104 3.31 -0.36 4.48
N PRO A 105 4.25 -1.28 4.18
CA PRO A 105 4.92 -1.28 2.88
C PRO A 105 3.91 -1.21 1.74
N GLY A 106 4.19 -0.36 0.75
CA GLY A 106 3.28 -0.10 -0.38
C GLY A 106 2.42 1.15 -0.22
N ASP A 107 2.27 1.71 0.99
CA ASP A 107 1.50 2.94 1.19
C ASP A 107 2.25 4.16 0.64
N LEU A 108 1.50 5.14 0.12
CA LEU A 108 2.03 6.41 -0.35
C LEU A 108 1.94 7.42 0.80
N VAL A 109 3.02 8.15 1.04
CA VAL A 109 3.12 9.18 2.08
C VAL A 109 3.33 10.54 1.45
N PHE A 110 2.58 11.55 1.93
CA PHE A 110 2.50 12.86 1.30
C PHE A 110 3.00 13.96 2.23
N PHE A 111 3.67 14.96 1.64
CA PHE A 111 4.32 16.02 2.40
C PHE A 111 4.14 17.40 1.77
N ALA A 112 4.17 18.43 2.63
CA ALA A 112 4.26 19.84 2.24
C ALA A 112 5.72 20.34 2.40
N THR A 113 6.51 20.20 1.35
CA THR A 113 7.93 20.61 1.28
C THR A 113 8.14 21.98 0.64
N GLY A 114 7.12 22.52 -0.03
CA GLY A 114 7.13 23.86 -0.63
C GLY A 114 6.80 24.99 0.37
N ARG A 115 6.63 26.21 -0.17
CA ARG A 115 6.31 27.42 0.63
C ARG A 115 4.93 27.33 1.31
N ARG A 116 3.95 26.71 0.64
CA ARG A 116 2.58 26.57 1.12
C ARG A 116 2.48 25.35 2.04
N LYS A 117 2.53 25.59 3.35
CA LYS A 117 2.62 24.53 4.38
C LYS A 117 1.42 23.56 4.39
N ARG A 118 0.28 23.88 3.79
CA ARG A 118 -0.92 23.03 3.82
C ARG A 118 -1.11 22.19 2.56
N GLU A 119 -0.30 22.40 1.53
CA GLU A 119 -0.48 21.75 0.23
C GLU A 119 0.50 20.60 0.05
N VAL A 120 0.01 19.50 -0.51
CA VAL A 120 0.86 18.37 -0.89
C VAL A 120 1.73 18.80 -2.07
N THR A 121 3.04 18.80 -1.85
CA THR A 121 4.04 19.11 -2.88
C THR A 121 5.02 17.98 -3.11
N HIS A 122 4.96 16.93 -2.29
CA HIS A 122 5.90 15.82 -2.33
C HIS A 122 5.22 14.51 -1.93
N VAL A 123 5.71 13.40 -2.48
CA VAL A 123 5.20 12.05 -2.25
C VAL A 123 6.35 11.06 -2.15
N GLY A 124 6.17 10.00 -1.39
CA GLY A 124 7.06 8.84 -1.35
C GLY A 124 6.28 7.55 -1.15
N LEU A 125 6.97 6.42 -1.30
CA LEU A 125 6.44 5.06 -1.13
C LEU A 125 7.06 4.44 0.12
N VAL A 126 6.25 3.98 1.06
CA VAL A 126 6.72 3.21 2.22
C VAL A 126 7.32 1.90 1.73
N THR A 127 8.56 1.62 2.12
CA THR A 127 9.29 0.42 1.71
C THR A 127 9.55 -0.54 2.85
N ASP A 128 9.44 -0.08 4.11
CA ASP A 128 9.65 -0.92 5.29
C ASP A 128 9.06 -0.26 6.55
N VAL A 129 8.59 -1.08 7.50
CA VAL A 129 8.05 -0.66 8.81
C VAL A 129 8.63 -1.58 9.88
N ARG A 130 9.69 -1.12 10.55
CA ARG A 130 10.48 -1.93 11.51
C ARG A 130 10.14 -1.66 12.96
N GLY A 131 9.43 -0.57 13.23
CA GLY A 131 9.04 -0.17 14.58
C GLY A 131 8.25 1.13 14.57
N LYS A 132 7.86 1.58 15.77
CA LYS A 132 6.99 2.76 15.94
C LYS A 132 7.54 4.05 15.34
N GLU A 133 8.86 4.16 15.20
CA GLU A 133 9.57 5.34 14.69
C GLU A 133 10.62 5.00 13.60
N ASP A 134 10.57 3.78 13.06
CA ASP A 134 11.44 3.35 11.96
C ASP A 134 10.58 2.88 10.79
N VAL A 135 10.21 3.87 9.96
CA VAL A 135 9.44 3.66 8.73
C VAL A 135 10.27 4.18 7.58
N LYS A 136 10.75 3.29 6.73
CA LYS A 136 11.51 3.65 5.52
C LYS A 136 10.55 3.97 4.40
N PHE A 137 10.88 5.03 3.66
CA PHE A 137 10.18 5.35 2.42
C PHE A 137 11.17 5.81 1.36
N ILE A 138 10.89 5.42 0.11
CA ILE A 138 11.64 5.82 -1.07
C ILE A 138 10.95 7.00 -1.76
N HIS A 139 11.75 7.98 -2.19
CA HIS A 139 11.25 9.15 -2.91
C HIS A 139 12.35 9.78 -3.76
N SER A 140 11.97 10.61 -4.74
CA SER A 140 12.94 11.46 -5.47
C SER A 140 13.13 12.79 -4.73
N SER A 141 14.20 12.90 -3.95
CA SER A 141 14.64 14.11 -3.24
C SER A 141 15.18 15.16 -4.21
N SER A 142 14.78 16.43 -4.06
CA SER A 142 15.29 17.52 -4.90
C SER A 142 16.80 17.73 -4.82
N SER A 143 17.46 17.28 -3.74
CA SER A 143 18.91 17.40 -3.55
C SER A 143 19.69 16.11 -3.73
N LEU A 144 19.07 14.94 -3.48
CA LEU A 144 19.76 13.65 -3.46
C LEU A 144 19.31 12.71 -4.59
N GLY A 145 18.33 13.09 -5.39
CA GLY A 145 17.68 12.19 -6.34
C GLY A 145 16.88 11.10 -5.62
N VAL A 146 16.68 9.96 -6.27
CA VAL A 146 15.95 8.83 -5.69
C VAL A 146 16.74 8.20 -4.55
N VAL A 147 16.15 8.22 -3.35
CA VAL A 147 16.78 7.79 -2.09
C VAL A 147 15.73 7.22 -1.14
N GLU A 148 16.15 6.29 -0.27
CA GLU A 148 15.36 5.84 0.88
C GLU A 148 15.73 6.63 2.13
N THR A 149 14.73 7.14 2.85
CA THR A 149 14.92 7.88 4.11
C THR A 149 13.95 7.39 5.19
N ASN A 150 14.21 7.75 6.45
CA ASN A 150 13.27 7.49 7.55
C ASN A 150 12.21 8.60 7.60
N LEU A 151 10.93 8.22 7.58
CA LEU A 151 9.78 9.11 7.69
C LEU A 151 9.78 9.90 9.00
N TYR A 152 10.34 9.32 10.06
CA TYR A 152 10.44 9.95 11.38
C TYR A 152 11.62 10.93 11.52
N ALA A 153 12.43 11.12 10.47
CA ALA A 153 13.38 12.22 10.47
C ALA A 153 12.62 13.56 10.63
N GLU A 154 13.13 14.44 11.48
CA GLU A 154 12.47 15.71 11.88
C GLU A 154 11.96 16.51 10.67
N TYR A 155 12.73 16.52 9.58
CA TYR A 155 12.36 17.19 8.34
C TYR A 155 11.03 16.67 7.76
N TYR A 156 10.85 15.35 7.67
CA TYR A 156 9.68 14.74 7.05
C TYR A 156 8.49 14.73 8.01
N GLN A 157 8.71 14.47 9.30
CA GLN A 157 7.65 14.43 10.30
C GLN A 157 6.89 15.78 10.37
N LYS A 158 7.60 16.92 10.40
CA LYS A 158 6.97 18.26 10.40
C LYS A 158 6.18 18.56 9.12
N ARG A 159 6.49 17.86 8.03
CA ARG A 159 5.93 18.11 6.69
C ARG A 159 4.89 17.08 6.29
N PHE A 160 4.66 16.03 7.06
CA PHE A 160 3.69 14.98 6.77
C PHE A 160 2.27 15.54 6.67
N ARG A 161 1.52 15.15 5.64
CA ARG A 161 0.15 15.62 5.37
C ARG A 161 -0.88 14.52 5.22
N GLY A 162 -0.45 13.26 5.13
CA GLY A 162 -1.33 12.12 5.05
C GLY A 162 -0.69 10.95 4.33
N ALA A 163 -1.39 9.83 4.31
CA ALA A 163 -1.01 8.65 3.58
C ALA A 163 -2.20 8.03 2.84
N ARG A 164 -1.92 7.29 1.77
CA ARG A 164 -2.91 6.58 0.97
C ARG A 164 -2.48 5.15 0.67
N ARG A 165 -3.41 4.22 0.77
CA ARG A 165 -3.24 2.83 0.32
C ARG A 165 -3.90 2.65 -1.03
N VAL A 166 -3.10 2.30 -2.03
CA VAL A 166 -3.58 2.16 -3.43
C VAL A 166 -3.79 0.70 -3.80
N ILE A 167 -2.96 -0.22 -3.28
CA ILE A 167 -3.11 -1.66 -3.52
C ILE A 167 -3.97 -2.23 -2.38
N ILE A 168 -5.27 -2.38 -2.65
CA ILE A 168 -6.26 -2.91 -1.71
C ILE A 168 -6.36 -4.44 -1.79
N GLU A 169 -6.05 -5.03 -2.96
CA GLU A 169 -6.18 -6.46 -3.27
C GLU A 169 -4.95 -7.06 -3.95
#